data_AF-A0A2L2L7P3-F1
#
_entry.id   AF-A0A2L2L7P3-F1
#
_cell.length_a   1.000
_cell.length_b   1.000
_cell.length_c   1.000
_cell.angle_alpha   90.00
_cell.angle_beta   90.00
_cell.angle_gamma   90.00
#
_symmetry.space_group_name_H-M   'P 1'
#
loop_
_entity.id
_entity.type
_entity.pdbx_description
1 polymer ?
#
loop_
_entity_poly.entity_id
_entity_poly.type
_entity_poly.pdbx_seq_one_letter_code
_entity_poly.pdbx_strand_id
1 'polypeptide(L)'
;MFAYSPEKFASLYASELGQRIWAFVTLPENVARLETASQLSKPAVEGIEEQLLAEFREDILADRVKQMVGHMVRQILEQQGWVLDQADVKVQSVPFSKAARYRRPDWVTFHAFRSTSDPRDVAITDRRQNAPLPADTRWTYYATFASPLKAAVAFNIRDIRQLRQQVHSHGYQRVRIERMLRRA
;
A
#
# COMPACT_ATOMS: atom_id res chain seq x y z
N MET A 1 -13.42 -10.10 15.34
CA MET A 1 -13.20 -9.03 16.35
C MET A 1 -11.70 -8.93 16.57
N PHE A 2 -11.11 -7.74 16.52
CA PHE A 2 -9.67 -7.56 16.73
C PHE A 2 -9.33 -7.60 18.21
N ALA A 3 -8.18 -8.19 18.56
CA ALA A 3 -7.63 -8.12 19.91
C ALA A 3 -6.41 -7.18 19.92
N TYR A 4 -6.34 -6.25 20.88
CA TYR A 4 -5.18 -5.37 21.05
C TYR A 4 -4.34 -5.79 22.24
N SER A 5 -3.04 -6.00 22.00
CA SER A 5 -2.04 -6.13 23.06
C SER A 5 -1.30 -4.79 23.22
N PRO A 6 -1.57 -3.99 24.26
CA PRO A 6 -1.05 -2.62 24.32
C PRO A 6 0.43 -2.53 24.70
N GLU A 7 1.02 -3.55 25.33
CA GLU A 7 2.43 -3.59 25.75
C GLU A 7 2.86 -2.29 26.47
N LYS A 8 3.88 -1.60 25.95
CA LYS A 8 4.39 -0.32 26.48
C LYS A 8 3.38 0.84 26.44
N PHE A 9 2.22 0.67 25.81
CA PHE A 9 1.13 1.63 25.78
C PHE A 9 -0.01 1.30 26.75
N ALA A 10 0.14 0.29 27.64
CA ALA A 10 -0.94 -0.16 28.54
C ALA A 10 -1.63 0.97 29.31
N SER A 11 -0.87 1.88 29.92
CA SER A 11 -1.43 3.03 30.65
C SER A 11 -2.22 3.98 29.74
N LEU A 12 -1.67 4.32 28.57
CA LEU A 12 -2.35 5.18 27.60
C LEU A 12 -3.61 4.49 27.02
N TYR A 13 -3.54 3.20 26.75
CA TYR A 13 -4.68 2.43 26.25
C TYR A 13 -5.80 2.33 27.28
N ALA A 14 -5.47 2.22 28.58
CA ALA A 14 -6.46 2.17 29.65
C ALA A 14 -7.26 3.49 29.83
N SER A 15 -6.77 4.60 29.28
CA SER A 15 -7.49 5.87 29.28
C SER A 15 -8.71 5.85 28.35
N GLU A 16 -9.66 6.76 28.58
CA GLU A 16 -10.83 6.94 27.70
C GLU A 16 -10.40 7.21 26.25
N LEU A 17 -9.40 8.08 26.06
CA LEU A 17 -8.84 8.39 24.74
C LEU A 17 -8.30 7.13 24.05
N GLY A 18 -7.52 6.31 24.77
CA GLY A 18 -6.95 5.08 24.24
C GLY A 18 -8.00 4.06 23.79
N GLN A 19 -9.07 3.90 24.58
CA GLN A 19 -10.20 3.04 24.22
C GLN A 19 -10.99 3.57 23.02
N ARG A 20 -11.25 4.89 22.97
CA ARG A 20 -11.94 5.53 21.84
C ARG A 20 -11.15 5.40 20.54
N ILE A 21 -9.83 5.60 20.59
CA ILE A 21 -8.96 5.39 19.43
C ILE A 21 -9.03 3.94 18.96
N TRP A 22 -8.95 2.97 19.87
CA TRP A 22 -9.05 1.56 19.50
C TRP A 22 -10.38 1.23 18.83
N ALA A 23 -11.50 1.69 19.42
CA ALA A 23 -12.83 1.53 18.85
C ALA A 23 -12.90 2.16 17.45
N PHE A 24 -12.32 3.35 17.26
CA PHE A 24 -12.27 4.03 15.98
C PHE A 24 -11.44 3.26 14.93
N VAL A 25 -10.20 2.86 15.22
CA VAL A 25 -9.32 2.22 14.22
C VAL A 25 -9.79 0.82 13.84
N THR A 26 -10.61 0.19 14.68
CA THR A 26 -11.20 -1.14 14.42
C THR A 26 -12.55 -1.10 13.72
N LEU A 27 -13.10 0.10 13.45
CA LEU A 27 -14.29 0.23 12.60
C LEU A 27 -14.05 -0.41 11.23
N PRO A 28 -15.00 -1.20 10.69
CA PRO A 28 -14.82 -1.91 9.43
C PRO A 28 -14.35 -1.01 8.27
N GLU A 29 -14.90 0.20 8.15
CA GLU A 29 -14.52 1.18 7.14
C GLU A 29 -13.10 1.70 7.32
N ASN A 30 -12.61 1.85 8.54
CA ASN A 30 -11.25 2.29 8.82
C ASN A 30 -10.25 1.17 8.55
N VAL A 31 -10.58 -0.07 8.90
CA VAL A 31 -9.78 -1.24 8.52
C VAL A 31 -9.68 -1.35 7.00
N ALA A 32 -10.79 -1.20 6.28
CA ALA A 32 -10.80 -1.22 4.82
C ALA A 32 -9.92 -0.10 4.21
N ARG A 33 -9.91 1.10 4.80
CA ARG A 33 -9.02 2.20 4.39
C ARG A 33 -7.54 1.89 4.63
N LEU A 34 -7.19 1.32 5.79
CA LEU A 34 -5.82 0.88 6.12
C LEU A 34 -5.31 -0.17 5.13
N GLU A 35 -6.17 -1.15 4.81
CA GLU A 35 -5.87 -2.17 3.80
C GLU A 35 -5.74 -1.57 2.40
N THR A 36 -6.62 -0.64 2.03
CA THR A 36 -6.57 0.04 0.72
C THR A 36 -5.27 0.82 0.55
N ALA A 37 -4.86 1.60 1.56
CA ALA A 37 -3.57 2.30 1.54
C ALA A 37 -2.40 1.31 1.36
N SER A 38 -2.42 0.20 2.10
CA SER A 38 -1.43 -0.87 1.99
C SER A 38 -1.43 -1.52 0.60
N GLN A 39 -2.61 -1.77 0.01
CA GLN A 39 -2.75 -2.24 -1.37
C GLN A 39 -2.18 -1.21 -2.36
N LEU A 40 -2.28 0.09 -2.12
CA LEU A 40 -1.66 1.11 -2.98
C LEU A 40 -0.16 1.29 -2.75
N SER A 41 0.47 0.45 -1.91
CA SER A 41 1.86 0.57 -1.49
C SER A 41 2.15 1.91 -0.80
N LYS A 42 1.15 2.44 -0.08
CA LYS A 42 1.25 3.61 0.79
C LYS A 42 1.35 3.17 2.25
N PRO A 43 1.92 3.99 3.14
CA PRO A 43 1.84 3.73 4.56
C PRO A 43 0.39 3.65 5.03
N ALA A 44 0.08 2.66 5.88
CA ALA A 44 -1.30 2.29 6.16
C ALA A 44 -2.11 3.42 6.79
N VAL A 45 -1.50 4.15 7.74
CA VAL A 45 -2.14 5.25 8.48
C VAL A 45 -2.57 6.43 7.59
N GLU A 46 -1.97 6.61 6.41
CA GLU A 46 -2.43 7.62 5.44
C GLU A 46 -3.90 7.38 5.04
N GLY A 47 -4.37 6.13 5.08
CA GLY A 47 -5.75 5.80 4.73
C GLY A 47 -6.80 6.35 5.71
N ILE A 48 -6.42 6.66 6.95
CA ILE A 48 -7.35 7.09 8.00
C ILE A 48 -6.96 8.43 8.64
N GLU A 49 -5.94 9.11 8.11
CA GLU A 49 -5.38 10.31 8.70
C GLU A 49 -6.41 11.43 8.87
N GLU A 50 -7.17 11.74 7.81
CA GLU A 50 -8.17 12.81 7.83
C GLU A 50 -9.27 12.51 8.85
N GLN A 51 -9.70 11.25 8.94
CA GLN A 51 -10.74 10.84 9.88
C GLN A 51 -10.22 10.85 11.32
N LEU A 52 -8.96 10.48 11.55
CA LEU A 52 -8.31 10.61 12.85
C LEU A 52 -8.25 12.08 13.32
N LEU A 53 -7.86 12.99 12.42
CA LEU A 53 -7.82 14.42 12.73
C LEU A 53 -9.21 14.99 13.00
N ALA A 54 -10.22 14.58 12.23
CA ALA A 54 -11.58 15.04 12.41
C ALA A 54 -12.16 14.61 13.77
N GLU A 55 -11.90 13.36 14.20
CA GLU A 55 -12.44 12.78 15.43
C GLU A 55 -11.68 13.21 16.68
N PHE A 56 -10.35 13.19 16.65
CA PHE A 56 -9.51 13.36 17.84
C PHE A 56 -8.79 14.72 17.91
N ARG A 57 -8.87 15.54 16.85
CA ARG A 57 -8.32 16.90 16.81
C ARG A 57 -6.87 16.99 17.29
N GLU A 58 -6.62 17.68 18.40
CA GLU A 58 -5.27 17.94 18.90
C GLU A 58 -4.68 16.72 19.63
N ASP A 59 -5.52 15.81 20.15
CA ASP A 59 -5.07 14.64 20.91
C ASP A 59 -4.21 13.70 20.04
N ILE A 60 -4.52 13.60 18.73
CA ILE A 60 -3.73 12.78 17.80
C ILE A 60 -2.38 13.40 17.46
N LEU A 61 -2.13 14.67 17.80
CA LEU A 61 -0.85 15.32 17.52
C LEU A 61 0.23 14.91 18.52
N ALA A 62 -0.15 14.41 19.71
CA ALA A 62 0.77 13.95 20.73
C ALA A 62 1.56 12.73 20.28
N ASP A 63 2.89 12.79 20.38
CA ASP A 63 3.80 11.75 19.87
C ASP A 63 3.49 10.36 20.42
N ARG A 64 3.17 10.26 21.70
CA ARG A 64 2.86 8.97 22.32
C ARG A 64 1.56 8.35 21.78
N VAL A 65 0.56 9.20 21.47
CA VAL A 65 -0.71 8.77 20.86
C VAL A 65 -0.46 8.26 19.44
N LYS A 66 0.30 9.00 18.62
CA LYS A 66 0.68 8.58 17.27
C LYS A 66 1.42 7.24 17.24
N GLN A 67 2.37 7.07 18.15
CA GLN A 67 3.09 5.80 18.31
C GLN A 67 2.13 4.64 18.64
N MET A 68 1.16 4.89 19.52
CA MET A 68 0.13 3.89 19.86
C MET A 68 -0.78 3.58 18.67
N VAL A 69 -1.20 4.58 17.89
CA VAL A 69 -2.00 4.36 16.66
C VAL A 69 -1.22 3.50 15.67
N GLY A 70 0.05 3.81 15.41
CA GLY A 70 0.89 2.98 14.56
C GLY A 70 1.01 1.54 15.06
N HIS A 71 1.09 1.37 16.38
CA HIS A 71 1.13 0.06 17.02
C HIS A 71 -0.18 -0.73 16.88
N MET A 72 -1.33 -0.06 17.07
CA MET A 72 -2.66 -0.64 16.84
C MET A 72 -2.84 -1.08 15.39
N VAL A 73 -2.51 -0.19 14.45
CA VAL A 73 -2.62 -0.46 13.00
C VAL A 73 -1.74 -1.65 12.61
N ARG A 74 -0.53 -1.76 13.16
CA ARG A 74 0.34 -2.93 12.95
C ARG A 74 -0.38 -4.23 13.34
N GLN A 75 -0.92 -4.30 14.56
CA GLN A 75 -1.57 -5.52 15.05
C GLN A 75 -2.84 -5.86 14.28
N ILE A 76 -3.63 -4.85 13.88
CA ILE A 76 -4.81 -5.04 13.02
C ILE A 76 -4.40 -5.69 11.69
N LEU A 77 -3.39 -5.13 11.03
CA LEU A 77 -2.94 -5.62 9.72
C LEU A 77 -2.28 -7.00 9.83
N GLU A 78 -1.47 -7.25 10.86
CA GLU A 78 -0.91 -8.58 11.12
C GLU A 78 -1.99 -9.64 11.34
N GLN A 79 -3.04 -9.33 12.12
CA GLN A 79 -4.20 -10.22 12.29
C GLN A 79 -4.99 -10.43 10.99
N GLN A 80 -4.95 -9.46 10.07
CA GLN A 80 -5.51 -9.61 8.73
C GLN A 80 -4.57 -10.33 7.76
N GLY A 81 -3.39 -10.77 8.17
CA GLY A 81 -2.43 -11.52 7.34
C GLY A 81 -1.55 -10.63 6.44
N TRP A 82 -1.37 -9.37 6.82
CA TRP A 82 -0.37 -8.48 6.24
C TRP A 82 0.95 -8.60 7.00
N VAL A 83 2.05 -8.27 6.34
CA VAL A 83 3.38 -8.20 6.95
C VAL A 83 4.00 -6.83 6.71
N LEU A 84 4.86 -6.41 7.64
CA LEU A 84 5.63 -5.19 7.50
C LEU A 84 6.50 -5.27 6.25
N ASP A 85 6.33 -4.31 5.35
CA ASP A 85 7.13 -4.18 4.13
C ASP A 85 8.28 -3.20 4.34
N GLN A 86 7.97 -2.04 4.91
CA GLN A 86 8.94 -0.98 5.14
C GLN A 86 8.50 -0.11 6.32
N ALA A 87 9.39 0.10 7.28
CA ALA A 87 9.22 1.06 8.36
C ALA A 87 9.75 2.45 7.95
N ASP A 88 9.40 3.47 8.74
CA ASP A 88 9.97 4.82 8.63
C ASP A 88 9.81 5.50 7.25
N VAL A 89 8.75 5.16 6.52
CA VAL A 89 8.43 5.80 5.24
C VAL A 89 7.96 7.22 5.51
N LYS A 90 8.65 8.21 4.93
CA LYS A 90 8.24 9.62 5.01
C LYS A 90 6.86 9.80 4.38
N VAL A 91 5.97 10.45 5.11
CA VAL A 91 4.61 10.76 4.67
C VAL A 91 4.40 12.26 4.58
N GLN A 92 3.47 12.70 3.74
CA GLN A 92 3.03 14.09 3.67
C GLN A 92 1.74 14.20 4.47
N SER A 93 1.90 14.13 5.80
CA SER A 93 0.81 14.06 6.75
C SER A 93 0.97 15.15 7.82
N VAL A 94 -0.16 15.62 8.37
CA VAL A 94 -0.18 16.57 9.48
C VAL A 94 0.23 15.89 10.80
N PRO A 95 -0.42 14.81 11.27
CA PRO A 95 -0.03 14.14 12.50
C PRO A 95 1.26 13.34 12.35
N PHE A 96 1.46 12.64 11.22
CA PHE A 96 2.55 11.69 11.07
C PHE A 96 3.68 12.27 10.20
N SER A 97 4.93 12.16 10.65
CA SER A 97 6.10 12.47 9.80
C SER A 97 6.60 11.24 9.05
N LYS A 98 6.44 10.07 9.67
CA LYS A 98 6.81 8.76 9.14
C LYS A 98 5.78 7.71 9.54
N ALA A 99 5.65 6.68 8.72
CA ALA A 99 4.75 5.57 8.97
C ALA A 99 5.22 4.26 8.31
N ALA A 100 4.55 3.16 8.64
CA ALA A 100 4.85 1.84 8.13
C ALA A 100 3.98 1.48 6.92
N ARG A 101 4.60 0.86 5.91
CA ARG A 101 3.94 0.23 4.78
C ARG A 101 3.87 -1.29 4.99
N TYR A 102 2.78 -1.87 4.53
CA TYR A 102 2.52 -3.31 4.63
C TYR A 102 2.27 -3.93 3.27
N ARG A 103 2.53 -5.23 3.17
CA ARG A 103 2.28 -6.05 1.97
C ARG A 103 1.70 -7.39 2.36
N ARG A 104 1.16 -8.13 1.38
CA ARG A 104 0.86 -9.56 1.59
C ARG A 104 2.12 -10.41 1.34
N PRO A 105 2.33 -11.48 2.10
CA PRO A 105 3.50 -12.35 1.94
C PRO A 105 3.60 -12.97 0.54
N ASP A 106 2.47 -13.36 -0.04
CA ASP A 106 2.36 -14.09 -1.31
C ASP A 106 2.51 -13.21 -2.57
N TRP A 107 2.58 -11.89 -2.41
CA TRP A 107 2.67 -10.98 -3.54
C TRP A 107 4.02 -11.07 -4.25
N VAL A 108 3.97 -11.10 -5.58
CA VAL A 108 5.16 -11.03 -6.42
C VAL A 108 5.40 -9.58 -6.83
N THR A 109 6.65 -9.14 -6.75
CA THR A 109 7.04 -7.81 -7.22
C THR A 109 7.22 -7.84 -8.73
N PHE A 110 6.54 -6.93 -9.40
CA PHE A 110 6.63 -6.69 -10.84
C PHE A 110 7.23 -5.32 -11.13
N HIS A 111 7.87 -5.23 -12.29
CA HIS A 111 8.47 -4.02 -12.83
C HIS A 111 7.87 -3.75 -14.20
N ALA A 112 7.39 -2.52 -14.37
CA ALA A 112 6.82 -2.04 -15.62
C ALA A 112 7.82 -1.15 -16.34
N PHE A 113 7.96 -1.38 -17.65
CA PHE A 113 8.77 -0.60 -18.56
C PHE A 113 7.89 -0.06 -19.68
N ARG A 114 8.06 1.22 -20.03
CA ARG A 114 7.35 1.86 -21.14
C ARG A 114 8.20 1.88 -22.38
N SER A 115 7.59 1.61 -23.54
CA SER A 115 8.22 1.85 -24.83
C SER A 115 8.52 3.35 -24.99
N THR A 116 9.69 3.68 -25.52
CA THR A 116 10.03 5.05 -25.89
C THR A 116 9.27 5.53 -27.13
N SER A 117 8.78 4.60 -27.95
CA SER A 117 8.04 4.90 -29.19
C SER A 117 6.54 5.10 -28.93
N ASP A 118 5.96 4.35 -27.99
CA ASP A 118 4.58 4.54 -27.51
C ASP A 118 4.52 4.36 -25.98
N PRO A 119 4.39 5.44 -25.19
CA PRO A 119 4.34 5.33 -23.72
C PRO A 119 3.16 4.53 -23.16
N ARG A 120 2.16 4.19 -23.99
CA ARG A 120 1.05 3.31 -23.59
C ARG A 120 1.39 1.84 -23.73
N ASP A 121 2.41 1.53 -24.50
CA ASP A 121 2.91 0.17 -24.65
C ASP A 121 3.87 -0.14 -23.50
N VAL A 122 3.51 -1.14 -22.71
CA VAL A 122 4.17 -1.46 -21.45
C VAL A 122 4.53 -2.94 -21.39
N ALA A 123 5.80 -3.21 -21.14
CA ALA A 123 6.28 -4.54 -20.82
C ALA A 123 6.38 -4.69 -19.29
N ILE A 124 5.78 -5.74 -18.76
CA ILE A 124 5.77 -6.07 -17.34
C ILE A 124 6.54 -7.35 -17.13
N THR A 125 7.45 -7.35 -16.16
CA THR A 125 8.32 -8.49 -15.84
C THR A 125 8.54 -8.58 -14.33
N ASP A 126 9.09 -9.69 -13.84
CA ASP A 126 9.51 -9.88 -12.46
C ASP A 126 10.97 -9.46 -12.21
N ARG A 127 11.70 -9.03 -13.25
CA ARG A 127 13.09 -8.56 -13.15
C ARG A 127 13.24 -7.07 -13.44
N ARG A 128 13.92 -6.34 -12.56
CA ARG A 128 14.25 -4.92 -12.80
C ARG A 128 15.50 -4.72 -13.65
N GLN A 129 16.52 -5.53 -13.41
CA GLN A 129 17.80 -5.47 -14.12
C GLN A 129 17.88 -6.64 -15.11
N ASN A 130 18.48 -6.41 -16.29
CA ASN A 130 18.59 -7.41 -17.37
C ASN A 130 17.24 -8.08 -17.67
N ALA A 131 16.17 -7.28 -17.67
CA ALA A 131 14.82 -7.73 -17.98
C ALA A 131 14.76 -8.27 -19.41
N PRO A 132 14.14 -9.44 -19.64
CA PRO A 132 14.01 -10.03 -20.98
C PRO A 132 12.92 -9.30 -21.77
N LEU A 133 13.17 -8.03 -22.14
CA LEU A 133 12.21 -7.16 -22.81
C LEU A 133 12.20 -7.41 -24.32
N PRO A 134 11.10 -7.12 -25.02
CA PRO A 134 11.04 -7.14 -26.48
C PRO A 134 12.16 -6.32 -27.15
N ALA A 135 12.78 -6.84 -28.21
CA ALA A 135 13.84 -6.16 -28.94
C ALA A 135 13.33 -5.18 -30.02
N ASP A 136 12.01 -5.05 -30.19
CA ASP A 136 11.36 -4.23 -31.22
C ASP A 136 11.40 -2.73 -30.92
N THR A 137 11.67 -2.34 -29.68
CA THR A 137 11.74 -0.95 -29.25
C THR A 137 12.67 -0.79 -28.05
N ARG A 138 13.00 0.46 -27.73
CA ARG A 138 13.71 0.79 -26.50
C ARG A 138 12.71 0.92 -25.36
N TRP A 139 13.06 0.34 -24.22
CA TRP A 139 12.24 0.34 -23.02
C TRP A 139 12.88 1.18 -21.92
N THR A 140 12.05 1.94 -21.20
CA THR A 140 12.47 2.73 -20.04
C THR A 140 11.72 2.27 -18.80
N TYR A 141 12.43 2.04 -17.70
CA TYR A 141 11.80 1.71 -16.41
C TYR A 141 10.79 2.79 -16.02
N TYR A 142 9.60 2.36 -15.65
CA TYR A 142 8.51 3.25 -15.28
C TYR A 142 8.10 3.10 -13.82
N ALA A 143 7.83 1.88 -13.36
CA ALA A 143 7.30 1.68 -12.01
C ALA A 143 7.54 0.26 -11.47
N THR A 144 7.40 0.14 -10.15
CA THR A 144 7.38 -1.14 -9.42
C THR A 144 6.04 -1.27 -8.68
N PHE A 145 5.45 -2.47 -8.72
CA PHE A 145 4.20 -2.79 -8.04
C PHE A 145 4.15 -4.26 -7.65
N ALA A 146 3.26 -4.60 -6.73
CA ALA A 146 3.07 -6.00 -6.29
C ALA A 146 1.62 -6.34 -5.97
N SER A 147 0.80 -5.35 -5.63
CA SER A 147 -0.58 -5.58 -5.22
C SER A 147 -1.53 -5.73 -6.42
N PRO A 148 -2.63 -6.50 -6.26
CA PRO A 148 -3.70 -6.60 -7.25
C PRO A 148 -4.32 -5.24 -7.58
N LEU A 149 -4.63 -4.42 -6.58
CA LEU A 149 -5.26 -3.11 -6.81
C LEU A 149 -4.36 -2.15 -7.59
N LYS A 150 -3.05 -2.10 -7.28
CA LYS A 150 -2.13 -1.25 -8.04
C LYS A 150 -1.95 -1.77 -9.46
N ALA A 151 -1.93 -3.09 -9.65
CA ALA A 151 -1.91 -3.72 -10.97
C ALA A 151 -3.15 -3.32 -11.80
N ALA A 152 -4.34 -3.38 -11.20
CA ALA A 152 -5.60 -3.00 -11.84
C ALA A 152 -5.64 -1.51 -12.19
N VAL A 153 -5.34 -0.63 -11.24
CA VAL A 153 -5.46 0.83 -11.42
C VAL A 153 -4.38 1.39 -12.36
N ALA A 154 -3.14 0.93 -12.24
CA ALA A 154 -2.03 1.50 -13.01
C ALA A 154 -1.83 0.84 -14.38
N PHE A 155 -2.22 -0.42 -14.55
CA PHE A 155 -1.90 -1.22 -15.74
C PHE A 155 -3.10 -1.97 -16.33
N ASN A 156 -4.32 -1.77 -15.79
CA ASN A 156 -5.54 -2.48 -16.20
C ASN A 156 -5.42 -4.03 -16.09
N ILE A 157 -4.61 -4.52 -15.15
CA ILE A 157 -4.41 -5.95 -14.91
C ILE A 157 -5.45 -6.42 -13.90
N ARG A 158 -6.44 -7.18 -14.36
CA ARG A 158 -7.54 -7.69 -13.52
C ARG A 158 -7.21 -8.98 -12.79
N ASP A 159 -6.33 -9.80 -13.38
CA ASP A 159 -5.88 -11.06 -12.79
C ASP A 159 -4.35 -11.07 -12.66
N ILE A 160 -3.88 -10.84 -11.43
CA ILE A 160 -2.45 -10.83 -11.11
C ILE A 160 -1.83 -12.24 -11.15
N ARG A 161 -2.63 -13.30 -10.98
CA ARG A 161 -2.15 -14.68 -11.06
C ARG A 161 -1.88 -15.04 -12.51
N GLN A 162 -2.78 -14.65 -13.41
CA GLN A 162 -2.56 -14.79 -14.85
C GLN A 162 -1.33 -13.99 -15.30
N LEU A 163 -1.16 -12.75 -14.83
CA LEU A 163 0.06 -11.97 -15.09
C LEU A 163 1.31 -12.74 -14.67
N ARG A 164 1.31 -13.28 -13.45
CA ARG A 164 2.45 -14.06 -12.92
C ARG A 164 2.78 -15.25 -13.82
N GLN A 165 1.77 -16.01 -14.27
CA GLN A 165 1.96 -17.15 -15.15
C GLN A 165 2.55 -16.74 -16.52
N GLN A 166 2.04 -15.64 -17.09
CA GLN A 166 2.53 -15.11 -18.36
C GLN A 166 3.99 -14.66 -18.26
N VAL A 167 4.32 -13.87 -17.23
CA VAL A 167 5.68 -13.41 -16.97
C VAL A 167 6.63 -14.59 -16.72
N HIS A 168 6.18 -15.60 -15.97
CA HIS A 168 7.00 -16.79 -15.73
C HIS A 168 7.27 -17.58 -17.01
N SER A 169 6.28 -17.70 -17.89
CA SER A 169 6.38 -18.50 -19.12
C SER A 169 7.17 -17.80 -20.23
N HIS A 170 7.03 -16.48 -20.36
CA HIS A 170 7.58 -15.70 -21.50
C HIS A 170 8.67 -14.69 -21.09
N GLY A 171 8.94 -14.54 -19.79
CA GLY A 171 9.85 -13.53 -19.23
C GLY A 171 9.21 -12.15 -19.03
N TYR A 172 8.17 -11.83 -19.80
CA TYR A 172 7.40 -10.59 -19.70
C TYR A 172 5.95 -10.78 -20.19
N GLN A 173 5.09 -9.83 -19.83
CA GLN A 173 3.77 -9.64 -20.42
C GLN A 173 3.70 -8.22 -20.99
N ARG A 174 3.39 -8.09 -22.28
CA ARG A 174 3.14 -6.80 -22.93
C ARG A 174 1.66 -6.43 -22.75
N VAL A 175 1.41 -5.19 -22.35
CA VAL A 175 0.06 -4.64 -22.16
C VAL A 175 -0.01 -3.24 -22.77
N ARG A 176 -1.19 -2.87 -23.26
CA ARG A 176 -1.46 -1.52 -23.72
C ARG A 176 -2.32 -0.80 -22.67
N ILE A 177 -1.80 0.28 -22.11
CA ILE A 177 -2.50 1.09 -21.12
C ILE A 177 -3.42 2.07 -21.84
N GLU A 178 -4.72 1.97 -21.56
CA GLU A 178 -5.70 2.94 -22.03
C GLU A 178 -5.68 4.21 -21.17
N ARG A 179 -6.05 5.33 -21.80
CA ARG A 179 -6.22 6.59 -21.07
C ARG A 179 -7.41 6.45 -20.11
N MET A 180 -7.17 6.59 -18.81
CA MET A 180 -8.24 6.64 -17.82
C MET A 180 -9.03 7.96 -17.87
N LEU A 181 -8.40 9.06 -18.32
CA LEU A 181 -9.06 10.35 -18.53
C LEU A 181 -8.88 10.79 -19.99
N ARG A 182 -9.98 11.21 -20.63
CA ARG A 182 -9.93 11.85 -21.97
C ARG A 182 -9.18 13.18 -21.86
N ARG A 183 -8.58 13.61 -22.96
CA ARG A 183 -8.01 14.96 -23.06
C ARG A 183 -9.18 15.94 -22.90
N ALA A 184 -9.09 16.86 -21.95
CA ALA A 184 -9.95 18.05 -21.94
C ALA A 184 -9.68 18.89 -23.19
#